data_AF-A0A0J6CFH6-F1
#
_entry.id   AF-A0A0J6CFH6-F1
#
_cell.length_a   1.000
_cell.length_b   1.000
_cell.length_c   1.000
_cell.angle_alpha   90.00
_cell.angle_beta   90.00
_cell.angle_gamma   90.00
#
_symmetry.space_group_name_H-M   'P 1'
#
loop_
_entity.id
_entity.type
_entity.pdbx_description
1 polymer ?
#
loop_
_entity_poly.entity_id
_entity_poly.type
_entity_poly.pdbx_seq_one_letter_code
_entity_poly.pdbx_strand_id
1 'polypeptide(L)'
;MTIEYEKDYLKELYESGKCENKKYRFDAAVIKKYQKRIDTLMAATRIEDLFVLNSLNFEALQGLKDHFSIRIDYHYRLEFKIRTDAAEVILTVCIVTDITNHCQ
;
A
#
# COMPACT_ATOMS: atom_id res chain seq x y z
N MET A 1 -2.75 -11.50 0.64
CA MET A 1 -3.93 -10.73 0.21
C MET A 1 -3.87 -10.55 -1.29
N THR A 2 -5.00 -10.32 -1.97
CA THR A 2 -5.01 -9.92 -3.39
C THR A 2 -4.81 -8.42 -3.49
N ILE A 3 -3.93 -7.96 -4.40
CA ILE A 3 -3.67 -6.53 -4.62
C ILE A 3 -4.42 -6.03 -5.85
N GLU A 4 -5.13 -4.92 -5.68
CA GLU A 4 -5.70 -4.12 -6.76
C GLU A 4 -5.10 -2.70 -6.70
N TYR A 5 -5.00 -2.03 -7.85
CA TYR A 5 -4.46 -0.68 -7.94
C TYR A 5 -5.55 0.28 -8.42
N GLU A 6 -5.81 1.34 -7.65
CA GLU A 6 -6.82 2.35 -8.03
C GLU A 6 -6.31 3.29 -9.13
N LYS A 7 -4.98 3.39 -9.30
CA LYS A 7 -4.32 4.26 -10.29
C LYS A 7 -3.18 3.52 -10.98
N ASP A 8 -3.06 3.68 -12.30
CA ASP A 8 -2.07 2.97 -13.12
C ASP A 8 -0.63 3.20 -12.66
N TYR A 9 -0.29 4.43 -12.23
CA TYR A 9 1.06 4.75 -11.78
C TYR A 9 1.53 3.85 -10.62
N LEU A 10 0.62 3.43 -9.74
CA LEU A 10 0.95 2.56 -8.61
C LEU A 10 1.39 1.19 -9.11
N LYS A 11 0.63 0.65 -10.08
CA LYS A 11 0.96 -0.60 -10.75
C LYS A 11 2.28 -0.50 -11.51
N GLU A 12 2.47 0.56 -12.29
CA GLU A 12 3.71 0.80 -13.05
C GLU A 12 4.94 0.87 -12.14
N LEU A 13 4.84 1.59 -11.01
CA LEU A 13 5.92 1.68 -10.03
C LEU A 13 6.20 0.33 -9.37
N TYR A 14 5.18 -0.50 -9.15
CA TYR A 14 5.40 -1.84 -8.62
C TYR A 14 6.08 -2.75 -9.65
N GLU A 15 5.55 -2.85 -10.86
CA GLU A 15 5.99 -3.81 -11.89
C GLU A 15 7.31 -3.41 -12.55
N SER A 16 7.46 -2.13 -12.89
CA SER A 16 8.59 -1.63 -13.69
C SER A 16 9.57 -0.76 -12.90
N GLY A 17 9.18 -0.35 -11.69
CA GLY A 17 9.95 0.60 -10.89
C GLY A 17 10.00 2.01 -11.47
N LYS A 18 9.14 2.34 -12.44
CA LYS A 18 9.12 3.62 -13.15
C LYS A 18 7.68 4.00 -13.51
N CYS A 19 7.44 5.29 -13.65
CA CYS A 19 6.22 5.85 -14.21
C CYS A 19 6.61 6.96 -15.19
N GLU A 20 5.98 7.00 -16.36
CA GLU A 20 6.28 8.02 -17.38
C GLU A 20 5.77 9.40 -16.96
N ASN A 21 4.69 9.43 -16.16
CA ASN A 21 4.12 10.67 -15.65
C ASN A 21 5.05 11.31 -14.61
N LYS A 22 5.59 12.49 -14.96
CA LYS A 22 6.53 13.25 -14.12
C LYS A 22 5.98 13.60 -12.72
N LYS A 23 4.66 13.66 -12.55
CA LYS A 23 4.02 13.90 -11.24
C LYS A 23 4.33 12.80 -10.23
N TYR A 24 4.53 11.56 -10.69
CA TYR A 24 4.72 10.38 -9.84
C TYR A 24 6.16 9.86 -9.91
N ARG A 25 7.12 10.77 -10.10
CA ARG A 25 8.54 10.44 -10.05
C ARG A 25 9.02 10.47 -8.60
N PHE A 26 9.30 9.28 -8.08
CA PHE A 26 9.90 9.09 -6.76
C PHE A 26 11.36 8.69 -6.89
N ASP A 27 12.15 8.90 -5.84
CA ASP A 27 13.51 8.40 -5.79
C ASP A 27 13.53 6.86 -5.84
N ALA A 28 14.55 6.29 -6.49
CA ALA A 28 14.67 4.84 -6.65
C ALA A 28 14.64 4.09 -5.30
N ALA A 29 15.13 4.72 -4.22
CA ALA A 29 15.06 4.17 -2.87
C ALA A 29 13.62 4.10 -2.32
N VAL A 30 12.79 5.11 -2.60
CA VAL A 30 11.37 5.14 -2.24
C VAL A 30 10.63 4.05 -2.99
N ILE A 31 10.87 3.94 -4.31
CA ILE A 31 10.24 2.93 -5.18
C ILE A 31 10.54 1.51 -4.69
N LYS A 32 11.81 1.20 -4.37
CA LYS A 32 12.18 -0.12 -3.82
C LYS A 32 11.48 -0.44 -2.50
N LYS A 33 11.34 0.55 -1.63
CA LYS A 33 10.62 0.38 -0.35
C LYS A 33 9.12 0.21 -0.58
N TYR A 34 8.54 0.96 -1.51
CA TYR A 34 7.16 0.83 -1.94
C TYR A 34 6.87 -0.59 -2.45
N GLN A 35 7.70 -1.10 -3.38
CA GLN A 35 7.59 -2.47 -3.88
C GLN A 35 7.63 -3.49 -2.73
N LYS A 36 8.58 -3.34 -1.80
CA LYS A 36 8.64 -4.19 -0.59
C LYS A 36 7.37 -4.11 0.27
N ARG A 37 6.67 -2.97 0.31
CA ARG A 37 5.40 -2.86 1.03
C ARG A 37 4.29 -3.62 0.31
N ILE A 38 4.24 -3.57 -1.02
CA ILE A 38 3.32 -4.39 -1.81
C ILE A 38 3.58 -5.89 -1.57
N ASP A 39 4.85 -6.32 -1.60
CA ASP A 39 5.24 -7.71 -1.28
C ASP A 39 4.79 -8.13 0.11
N THR A 40 4.92 -7.23 1.10
CA THR A 40 4.48 -7.46 2.46
C THR A 40 2.95 -7.66 2.54
N LEU A 41 2.18 -6.83 1.82
CA LEU A 41 0.73 -6.95 1.75
C LEU A 41 0.27 -8.24 1.05
N MET A 42 0.95 -8.65 -0.02
CA MET A 42 0.67 -9.91 -0.71
C MET A 42 0.91 -11.13 0.19
N ALA A 43 2.00 -11.10 0.96
CA ALA A 43 2.37 -12.18 1.87
C ALA A 43 1.46 -12.30 3.11
N ALA A 44 0.78 -11.22 3.52
CA ALA A 44 -0.16 -11.25 4.64
C ALA A 44 -1.43 -12.06 4.30
N THR A 45 -1.96 -12.81 5.27
CA THR A 45 -3.23 -13.53 5.10
C THR A 45 -4.43 -12.69 5.54
N ARG A 46 -4.22 -11.85 6.55
CA ARG A 46 -5.21 -10.96 7.15
C ARG A 46 -4.53 -9.66 7.59
N ILE A 47 -5.31 -8.62 7.88
CA ILE A 47 -4.75 -7.30 8.19
C ILE A 47 -3.96 -7.29 9.50
N GLU A 48 -4.35 -8.13 10.45
CA GLU A 48 -3.74 -8.24 11.77
C GLU A 48 -2.29 -8.74 11.69
N ASP A 49 -1.93 -9.48 10.64
CA ASP A 49 -0.54 -9.92 10.37
C ASP A 49 0.40 -8.73 10.16
N LEU A 50 -0.14 -7.55 9.79
CA LEU A 50 0.63 -6.33 9.59
C LEU A 50 0.89 -5.58 10.90
N PHE A 51 0.05 -5.78 11.93
CA PHE A 51 0.13 -5.01 13.18
C PHE A 51 1.37 -5.34 14.00
N VAL A 52 1.86 -6.58 13.88
CA VAL A 52 3.10 -7.03 14.56
C VAL A 52 4.37 -6.46 13.92
N LEU A 53 4.27 -5.89 12.72
CA LEU A 53 5.38 -5.33 11.98
C LEU A 53 5.55 -3.85 12.32
N ASN A 54 6.19 -3.55 13.47
CA ASN A 54 6.42 -2.17 13.94
C ASN A 54 7.03 -1.23 12.88
N SER A 55 7.85 -1.75 11.96
CA SER A 55 8.46 -0.98 10.87
C SER A 55 7.45 -0.41 9.86
N LEU A 56 6.24 -0.97 9.81
CA LEU A 56 5.15 -0.48 8.97
C LEU A 56 4.47 0.75 9.58
N ASN A 57 4.57 0.98 10.88
CA ASN A 57 3.84 2.04 11.57
C ASN A 57 2.38 2.12 11.10
N PHE A 58 1.66 1.01 11.25
CA PHE A 58 0.33 0.83 10.70
C PHE A 58 -0.67 1.81 11.33
N GLU A 59 -1.44 2.55 10.51
CA GLU A 59 -2.39 3.56 10.96
C GLU A 59 -3.71 3.46 10.19
N ALA A 60 -4.84 3.65 10.86
CA ALA A 60 -6.14 3.85 10.22
C ALA A 60 -6.30 5.32 9.81
N LEU A 61 -6.81 5.57 8.59
CA LEU A 61 -7.06 6.93 8.12
C LEU A 61 -8.33 7.50 8.76
N GLN A 62 -8.22 8.67 9.39
CA GLN A 62 -9.31 9.27 10.15
C GLN A 62 -10.51 9.59 9.25
N GLY A 63 -11.71 9.19 9.70
CA GLY A 63 -12.95 9.45 8.97
C GLY A 63 -13.18 8.56 7.75
N LEU A 64 -12.28 7.64 7.44
CA LEU A 64 -12.40 6.70 6.32
C LEU A 64 -12.42 5.27 6.83
N LYS A 65 -13.57 4.61 6.71
CA LYS A 65 -13.75 3.23 7.16
C LYS A 65 -12.96 2.27 6.26
N ASP A 66 -12.22 1.34 6.85
CA ASP A 66 -11.45 0.32 6.15
C ASP A 66 -10.30 0.88 5.28
N HIS A 67 -9.92 2.14 5.52
CA HIS A 67 -8.76 2.79 4.92
C HIS A 67 -7.60 2.87 5.90
N PHE A 68 -6.41 2.55 5.41
CA PHE A 68 -5.21 2.42 6.21
C PHE A 68 -4.00 3.01 5.49
N SER A 69 -2.95 3.26 6.27
CA SER A 69 -1.67 3.64 5.74
C SER A 69 -0.53 2.90 6.45
N ILE A 70 0.51 2.59 5.69
CA ILE A 70 1.78 2.04 6.19
C ILE A 70 2.96 2.84 5.69
N ARG A 71 4.02 2.92 6.48
CA ARG A 71 5.24 3.65 6.20
C ARG A 71 6.02 3.03 5.04
N ILE A 72 6.31 3.81 4.00
CA ILE A 72 7.32 3.49 2.99
C ILE A 72 8.68 3.91 3.56
N ASP A 73 8.81 5.17 3.94
CA ASP A 73 10.00 5.72 4.61
C ASP A 73 9.64 6.91 5.52
N TYR A 74 10.64 7.74 5.88
CA TYR A 74 10.40 8.88 6.76
C TYR A 74 9.48 9.95 6.13
N HIS A 75 9.37 10.03 4.81
CA HIS A 75 8.56 11.04 4.14
C HIS A 75 7.26 10.47 3.56
N TYR A 76 7.29 9.23 3.08
CA TYR A 76 6.21 8.66 2.30
C TYR A 76 5.46 7.54 3.03
N ARG A 77 4.15 7.51 2.83
CA ARG A 77 3.26 6.44 3.25
C ARG A 77 2.56 5.84 2.04
N LEU A 78 2.28 4.54 2.15
CA LEU A 78 1.41 3.81 1.25
C LEU A 78 0.01 3.82 1.84
N GLU A 79 -0.95 4.36 1.11
CA GLU A 79 -2.37 4.31 1.45
C GLU A 79 -3.08 3.20 0.68
N PHE A 80 -3.98 2.52 1.37
CA PHE A 80 -4.79 1.46 0.80
C PHE A 80 -6.11 1.33 1.56
N LYS A 81 -7.08 0.69 0.92
CA LYS A 81 -8.33 0.25 1.56
C LYS A 81 -8.49 -1.25 1.42
N ILE A 82 -9.18 -1.87 2.37
CA ILE A 82 -9.48 -3.29 2.28
C ILE A 82 -10.95 -3.52 1.96
N ARG A 83 -11.21 -4.63 1.28
CA ARG A 83 -12.54 -5.20 1.13
C ARG A 83 -12.45 -6.68 1.41
N THR A 84 -13.35 -7.17 2.26
CA THR A 84 -13.50 -8.60 2.54
C THR A 84 -14.73 -9.10 1.80
N ASP A 85 -14.55 -10.13 0.97
CA ASP A 85 -15.66 -10.84 0.35
C ASP A 85 -16.01 -12.08 1.19
N ALA A 86 -17.30 -12.29 1.45
CA ALA A 86 -17.82 -13.33 2.34
C ALA A 86 -18.34 -14.55 1.57
N ALA A 87 -17.77 -14.83 0.40
CA ALA A 87 -17.99 -16.07 -0.35
C ALA A 87 -17.47 -17.30 0.44
N GLU A 88 -17.53 -18.50 -0.17
CA GLU A 88 -17.07 -19.76 0.47
C GLU A 88 -15.61 -19.71 0.98
N VAL A 89 -14.80 -18.79 0.44
CA VAL A 89 -13.46 -18.46 0.93
C VAL A 89 -13.42 -16.97 1.28
N ILE A 90 -13.05 -16.64 2.51
CA ILE A 90 -12.82 -15.24 2.93
C ILE A 90 -11.61 -14.73 2.15
N LEU A 91 -11.85 -13.80 1.23
CA LEU A 91 -10.81 -13.13 0.46
C LEU A 91 -10.65 -11.68 0.92
N THR A 92 -9.45 -11.33 1.39
CA THR A 92 -9.09 -9.93 1.63
C THR A 92 -8.45 -9.34 0.38
N VAL A 93 -9.15 -8.40 -0.24
CA VAL A 93 -8.65 -7.56 -1.33
C VAL A 93 -8.09 -6.28 -0.71
N CYS A 94 -6.84 -5.97 -1.02
CA CYS A 94 -6.17 -4.73 -0.65
C CYS A 94 -6.07 -3.86 -1.91
N ILE A 95 -6.75 -2.73 -1.88
CA ILE A 95 -6.82 -1.79 -2.99
C ILE A 95 -5.88 -0.64 -2.65
N VAL A 96 -4.78 -0.54 -3.39
CA VAL A 96 -3.77 0.51 -3.22
C VAL A 96 -4.30 1.81 -3.82
N THR A 97 -4.33 2.87 -3.02
CA THR A 97 -5.02 4.14 -3.38
C THR A 97 -4.03 5.27 -3.67
N ASP A 98 -2.92 5.38 -2.92
CA ASP A 98 -1.94 6.44 -3.14
C ASP A 98 -0.59 6.21 -2.45
N ILE A 99 0.41 6.99 -2.88
CA ILE A 99 1.65 7.25 -2.13
C ILE A 99 1.61 8.71 -1.68
N THR A 100 1.44 8.94 -0.37
CA THR A 100 1.29 10.29 0.20
C THR A 100 2.55 10.72 0.95
N ASN A 101 2.83 12.02 0.91
CA ASN A 101 3.86 12.63 1.74
C ASN A 101 3.21 13.05 3.08
N HIS A 102 3.73 12.54 4.19
CA HIS A 102 3.20 12.84 5.53
C HIS A 102 4.05 13.86 6.31
N CYS A 103 5.13 14.37 5.72
CA CYS A 103 5.99 15.40 6.29
C CYS A 103 5.66 16.82 5.80
N GLN A 104 4.41 17.08 5.37
CA GLN A 104 3.95 18.43 5.03
C GLN A 104 3.50 19.21 6.25
#